data_AF-A0A3M1AS82-F1
#
_entry.id   AF-A0A3M1AS82-F1
#
_cell.length_a   1.000
_cell.length_b   1.000
_cell.length_c   1.000
_cell.angle_alpha   90.00
_cell.angle_beta   90.00
_cell.angle_gamma   90.00
#
_symmetry.space_group_name_H-M   'P 1'
#
loop_
_entity.id
_entity.type
_entity.pdbx_description
1 polymer ?
#
loop_
_entity_poly.entity_id
_entity_poly.type
_entity_poly.pdbx_seq_one_letter_code
_entity_poly.pdbx_strand_id
1 'polypeptide(L)'
;MNTLFRVKYYFNSYWRGYATEAWHYLRSPFIPKKKPSCRFLIFTGGRTGSTLLRTLLNSHPDIHCEGEILKGRMLDPLRFVNSKSNQSQAKVYGFKLLSYQLRDVQHAIKDKKGISEKPGR
;
A
#
# COMPACT_ATOMS: atom_id res chain seq x y z
N MET A 1 -27.16 -19.85 3.00
CA MET A 1 -26.13 -18.79 3.09
C MET A 1 -26.57 -17.62 2.20
N ASN A 2 -27.08 -16.54 2.79
CA ASN A 2 -27.96 -15.56 2.11
C ASN A 2 -27.26 -14.70 1.04
N THR A 3 -27.89 -14.60 -0.13
CA THR A 3 -27.48 -13.80 -1.31
C THR A 3 -27.22 -12.33 -0.97
N LEU A 4 -27.98 -11.76 -0.02
CA LEU A 4 -27.81 -10.40 0.48
C LEU A 4 -26.46 -10.16 1.18
N PHE A 5 -25.94 -11.15 1.92
CA PHE A 5 -24.63 -11.02 2.57
C PHE A 5 -23.51 -10.88 1.53
N ARG A 6 -23.60 -11.62 0.42
CA ARG A 6 -22.60 -11.62 -0.65
C ARG A 6 -22.56 -10.29 -1.41
N VAL A 7 -23.70 -9.69 -1.71
CA VAL A 7 -23.78 -8.37 -2.37
C VAL A 7 -23.21 -7.28 -1.47
N LYS A 8 -23.59 -7.24 -0.19
CA LYS A 8 -23.06 -6.27 0.78
C LYS A 8 -21.54 -6.43 1.00
N TYR A 9 -21.03 -7.66 1.02
CA TYR A 9 -19.59 -7.93 1.14
C TYR A 9 -18.81 -7.46 -0.08
N TYR A 10 -19.30 -7.73 -1.29
CA TYR A 10 -18.67 -7.31 -2.54
C TYR A 10 -18.66 -5.79 -2.72
N PHE A 11 -19.76 -5.12 -2.40
CA PHE A 11 -19.83 -3.66 -2.49
C PHE A 11 -18.84 -3.01 -1.50
N ASN A 12 -18.79 -3.51 -0.27
CA ASN A 12 -17.90 -2.99 0.76
C ASN A 12 -16.42 -3.16 0.37
N SER A 13 -16.00 -4.33 -0.15
CA SER A 13 -14.61 -4.53 -0.56
C SER A 13 -14.22 -3.71 -1.79
N TYR A 14 -15.16 -3.45 -2.71
CA TYR A 14 -14.94 -2.66 -3.92
C TYR A 14 -14.63 -1.19 -3.61
N TRP A 15 -15.48 -0.52 -2.81
CA TRP A 15 -15.36 0.92 -2.54
C TRP A 15 -14.38 1.26 -1.42
N ARG A 16 -14.01 0.29 -0.58
CA ARG A 16 -13.09 0.49 0.54
C ARG A 16 -11.75 1.08 0.14
N GLY A 17 -11.21 0.71 -1.03
CA GLY A 17 -9.93 1.24 -1.52
C GLY A 17 -10.02 2.75 -1.78
N TYR A 18 -11.04 3.18 -2.53
CA TYR A 18 -11.31 4.59 -2.80
C TYR A 18 -11.58 5.40 -1.53
N ALA A 19 -12.37 4.85 -0.60
CA ALA A 19 -12.63 5.52 0.68
C ALA A 19 -11.34 5.69 1.50
N THR A 20 -10.47 4.66 1.51
CA THR A 20 -9.17 4.72 2.19
C THR A 20 -8.27 5.78 1.58
N GLU A 21 -8.21 5.85 0.25
CA GLU A 21 -7.43 6.84 -0.49
C GLU A 21 -7.95 8.27 -0.25
N ALA A 22 -9.26 8.49 -0.35
CA ALA A 22 -9.87 9.79 -0.09
C ALA A 22 -9.62 10.26 1.35
N TRP A 23 -9.83 9.38 2.34
CA TRP A 23 -9.58 9.69 3.74
C TRP A 23 -8.09 9.99 4.01
N HIS A 24 -7.18 9.28 3.34
CA HIS A 24 -5.75 9.55 3.41
C HIS A 24 -5.41 10.94 2.87
N TYR A 25 -5.96 11.34 1.72
CA TYR A 25 -5.70 12.67 1.16
C TYR A 25 -6.35 13.79 1.96
N LEU A 26 -7.53 13.57 2.54
CA LEU A 26 -8.18 14.53 3.44
C LEU A 26 -7.32 14.80 4.69
N ARG A 27 -6.67 13.77 5.23
CA ARG A 27 -5.82 13.91 6.42
C ARG A 27 -4.37 14.31 6.11
N SER A 28 -3.89 14.08 4.89
CA SER A 28 -2.49 14.29 4.50
C SER A 28 -1.92 15.69 4.78
N PRO A 29 -2.67 16.81 4.72
CA PRO A 29 -2.15 18.13 5.06
C PRO A 29 -1.76 18.28 6.53
N PHE A 30 -2.37 17.49 7.42
CA PHE A 30 -2.15 17.54 8.87
C PHE A 30 -1.06 16.57 9.36
N ILE A 31 -0.42 15.83 8.46
CA ILE A 31 0.60 14.83 8.80
C ILE A 31 1.98 15.37 8.36
N PRO A 32 2.98 15.42 9.27
CA PRO A 32 4.31 15.87 8.92
C PRO A 32 4.91 14.99 7.83
N LYS A 33 5.54 15.63 6.85
CA LYS A 33 6.17 14.94 5.71
C LYS A 33 7.67 14.85 5.91
N LYS A 34 8.23 13.65 5.76
CA LYS A 34 9.66 13.35 5.78
C LYS A 34 9.95 12.35 4.66
N LYS A 35 10.84 12.72 3.73
CA LYS A 35 11.26 11.82 2.64
C LYS A 35 12.19 10.74 3.22
N PRO A 36 11.85 9.45 3.12
CA PRO A 36 12.72 8.39 3.62
C PRO A 36 13.98 8.29 2.74
N SER A 37 15.09 7.95 3.38
CA SER A 37 16.40 7.76 2.74
C SER A 37 16.42 6.55 1.79
N CYS A 38 15.64 5.52 2.13
CA CYS A 38 15.54 4.28 1.36
C CYS A 38 14.09 3.82 1.28
N ARG A 39 13.70 3.29 0.11
CA ARG A 39 12.38 2.74 -0.17
C ARG A 39 12.51 1.34 -0.73
N PHE A 40 11.71 0.39 -0.24
CA PHE A 40 11.70 -0.98 -0.75
C PHE A 40 10.27 -1.53 -0.90
N LEU A 41 10.13 -2.57 -1.71
CA LEU A 41 8.87 -3.27 -1.97
C LEU A 41 9.07 -4.77 -1.71
N ILE A 42 8.23 -5.36 -0.87
CA ILE A 42 8.14 -6.82 -0.75
C ILE A 42 7.10 -7.32 -1.74
N PHE A 43 7.56 -7.76 -2.91
CA PHE A 43 6.69 -8.33 -3.95
C PHE A 43 6.62 -9.85 -3.81
N THR A 44 5.42 -10.40 -3.64
CA THR A 44 5.28 -11.82 -3.27
C THR A 44 3.88 -12.39 -3.57
N GLY A 45 3.72 -13.70 -3.42
CA GLY A 45 2.43 -14.39 -3.44
C GLY A 45 1.78 -14.50 -2.06
N GLY A 46 0.56 -15.06 -2.01
CA GLY A 46 -0.07 -15.42 -0.74
C GLY A 46 0.69 -16.53 -0.01
N ARG A 47 0.65 -16.54 1.33
CA ARG A 47 1.19 -17.63 2.19
C ARG A 47 2.72 -17.90 2.06
N THR A 48 3.51 -16.89 1.70
CA THR A 48 4.98 -16.98 1.53
C THR A 48 5.80 -16.62 2.77
N GLY A 49 5.18 -16.44 3.94
CA GLY A 49 5.88 -15.91 5.13
C GLY A 49 6.17 -14.39 5.09
N SER A 50 5.71 -13.68 4.06
CA SER A 50 5.90 -12.22 3.94
C SER A 50 5.33 -11.39 5.10
N THR A 51 4.33 -11.90 5.81
CA THR A 51 3.83 -11.27 7.04
C THR A 51 4.84 -11.38 8.18
N LEU A 52 5.53 -12.52 8.31
CA LEU A 52 6.60 -12.72 9.30
C LEU A 52 7.80 -11.83 8.97
N LEU A 53 8.24 -11.81 7.71
CA LEU A 53 9.31 -10.93 7.25
C LEU A 53 9.02 -9.45 7.57
N ARG A 54 7.80 -8.98 7.28
CA ARG A 54 7.38 -7.61 7.62
C ARG A 54 7.44 -7.36 9.13
N THR A 55 6.98 -8.31 9.96
CA THR A 55 7.04 -8.17 11.42
C THR A 55 8.49 -8.06 11.91
N LEU A 56 9.40 -8.86 11.36
CA LEU A 56 10.83 -8.78 11.68
C LEU A 56 11.46 -7.46 11.22
N LEU A 57 11.13 -6.98 10.01
CA LEU A 57 11.61 -5.67 9.54
C LEU A 57 11.14 -4.53 10.45
N ASN A 58 9.90 -4.58 10.93
CA ASN A 58 9.35 -3.60 11.85
C ASN A 58 9.89 -3.68 13.29
N SER A 59 10.70 -4.70 13.63
CA SER A 59 11.37 -4.71 14.93
C SER A 59 12.53 -3.73 14.99
N HIS A 60 13.00 -3.22 13.85
CA HIS A 60 14.07 -2.25 13.78
C HIS A 60 13.52 -0.80 13.84
N PRO A 61 14.01 0.08 14.74
CA PRO A 61 13.41 1.41 14.98
C PRO A 61 13.47 2.35 13.76
N ASP A 62 14.47 2.17 12.88
CA ASP A 62 14.62 2.99 11.67
C ASP A 62 13.81 2.49 10.45
N ILE A 63 13.10 1.36 10.57
CA ILE A 63 12.37 0.73 9.46
C ILE A 63 10.86 0.80 9.72
N HIS A 64 10.12 1.33 8.76
CA HIS A 64 8.66 1.25 8.73
C HIS A 64 8.21 0.48 7.49
N CYS A 65 7.84 -0.77 7.69
CA CYS A 65 7.29 -1.66 6.67
C CYS A 65 5.78 -1.85 6.85
N GLU A 66 5.00 -1.26 5.96
CA GLU A 66 3.55 -1.44 5.95
C GLU A 66 3.14 -2.81 5.38
N GLY A 67 1.93 -3.22 5.71
CA GLY A 67 1.31 -4.40 5.12
C GLY A 67 0.84 -4.14 3.68
N GLU A 68 -0.28 -4.75 3.33
CA GLU A 68 -0.87 -4.65 2.00
C GLU A 68 -1.69 -3.36 1.87
N ILE A 69 -1.01 -2.28 1.49
CA ILE A 69 -1.62 -0.97 1.36
C ILE A 69 -2.46 -0.85 0.08
N LEU A 70 -2.13 -1.60 -0.97
CA LEU A 70 -2.84 -1.65 -2.26
C LEU A 70 -3.87 -2.80 -2.34
N LYS A 71 -4.44 -3.21 -1.21
CA LYS A 71 -5.41 -4.31 -1.13
C LYS A 71 -6.79 -4.01 -1.75
N GLY A 72 -7.12 -2.74 -1.95
CA GLY A 72 -8.36 -2.28 -2.57
C GLY A 72 -8.09 -1.36 -3.74
N ARG A 73 -9.05 -1.21 -4.66
CA ARG A 73 -8.92 -0.38 -5.86
C ARG A 73 -8.69 1.08 -5.49
N MET A 74 -7.73 1.72 -6.16
CA MET A 74 -7.38 3.14 -5.97
C MET A 74 -7.45 3.87 -7.31
N LEU A 75 -7.74 5.16 -7.25
CA LEU A 75 -7.70 6.07 -8.40
C LEU A 75 -6.25 6.35 -8.80
N ASP A 76 -5.40 6.70 -7.83
CA ASP A 76 -3.98 7.00 -8.06
C ASP A 76 -3.10 6.24 -7.04
N PRO A 77 -2.89 4.93 -7.24
CA PRO A 77 -2.11 4.11 -6.33
C PRO A 77 -0.64 4.55 -6.21
N LEU A 78 -0.04 5.12 -7.27
CA LEU A 78 1.36 5.58 -7.22
C LEU A 78 1.50 6.80 -6.33
N ARG A 79 0.60 7.79 -6.47
CA ARG A 79 0.58 8.96 -5.59
C ARG A 79 0.24 8.57 -4.16
N PHE A 80 -0.64 7.59 -3.96
CA PHE A 80 -0.97 7.07 -2.63
C PHE A 80 0.27 6.46 -1.95
N VAL A 81 1.00 5.58 -2.64
CA VAL A 81 2.26 4.98 -2.14
C VAL A 81 3.30 6.06 -1.84
N ASN A 82 3.50 7.02 -2.74
CA ASN A 82 4.44 8.12 -2.53
C ASN A 82 4.06 8.99 -1.33
N SER A 83 2.77 9.30 -1.17
CA SER A 83 2.27 10.07 -0.03
C SER A 83 2.47 9.32 1.29
N LYS A 84 2.15 8.02 1.34
CA LYS A 84 2.41 7.17 2.50
C LYS A 84 3.89 7.11 2.86
N SER A 85 4.74 6.89 1.87
CA SER A 85 6.19 6.87 2.05
C SER A 85 6.71 8.17 2.64
N ASN A 86 6.20 9.32 2.17
CA ASN A 86 6.59 10.64 2.65
C ASN A 86 5.98 11.02 4.01
N GLN A 87 5.00 10.28 4.53
CA GLN A 87 4.43 10.52 5.87
C GLN A 87 5.12 9.67 6.95
N SER A 88 5.91 8.67 6.55
CA SER A 88 6.66 7.85 7.48
C SER A 88 7.80 8.66 8.11
N GLN A 89 7.94 8.56 9.44
CA GLN A 89 9.02 9.22 10.17
C GLN A 89 10.32 8.39 10.19
N ALA A 90 10.25 7.12 9.78
CA ALA A 90 11.36 6.20 9.71
C ALA A 90 12.34 6.56 8.58
N LYS A 91 13.60 6.14 8.72
CA LYS A 91 14.63 6.38 7.68
C LYS A 91 14.40 5.50 6.46
N VAL A 92 13.88 4.30 6.66
CA VAL A 92 13.58 3.32 5.62
C VAL A 92 12.09 3.05 5.60
N TYR A 93 11.48 3.18 4.43
CA TYR A 93 10.07 2.87 4.23
C TYR A 93 9.93 1.67 3.29
N GLY A 94 9.03 0.76 3.62
CA GLY A 94 8.63 -0.28 2.69
C GLY A 94 7.19 -0.68 2.86
N PHE A 95 6.70 -1.48 1.92
CA PHE A 95 5.38 -2.08 2.02
C PHE A 95 5.35 -3.41 1.29
N LYS A 96 4.32 -4.18 1.61
CA LYS A 96 4.05 -5.47 0.99
C LYS A 96 3.06 -5.30 -0.16
N LEU A 97 3.34 -5.93 -1.30
CA LEU A 97 2.46 -5.99 -2.45
C LEU A 97 2.31 -7.44 -2.90
N LEU A 98 1.08 -7.93 -2.92
CA LEU A 98 0.79 -9.26 -3.46
C LEU A 98 0.63 -9.21 -4.97
N SER A 99 1.10 -10.26 -5.66
CA SER A 99 1.08 -10.35 -7.12
C SER A 99 -0.32 -10.15 -7.72
N TYR A 100 -1.36 -10.72 -7.09
CA TYR A 100 -2.75 -10.54 -7.51
C TYR A 100 -3.27 -9.12 -7.27
N GLN A 101 -2.73 -8.37 -6.31
CA GLN A 101 -3.14 -6.98 -6.10
C GLN A 101 -2.69 -6.11 -7.27
N LEU A 102 -1.49 -6.37 -7.79
CA LEU A 102 -1.01 -5.68 -8.99
C LEU A 102 -1.71 -6.14 -10.28
N ARG A 103 -2.11 -7.43 -10.36
CA ARG A 103 -2.71 -8.00 -11.56
C ARG A 103 -4.22 -7.76 -11.66
N ASP A 104 -4.93 -7.98 -10.56
CA ASP A 104 -6.39 -8.17 -10.55
C ASP A 104 -7.12 -7.06 -9.78
N VAL A 105 -6.41 -6.29 -8.93
CA VAL A 105 -7.01 -5.20 -8.14
C VAL A 105 -6.67 -3.83 -8.74
N GLN A 106 -5.39 -3.54 -8.97
CA GLN A 106 -4.93 -2.24 -9.42
C GLN A 106 -4.93 -2.12 -10.95
N HIS A 107 -6.08 -1.80 -11.53
CA HIS A 107 -6.20 -1.56 -12.97
C HIS A 107 -5.69 -0.17 -13.42
N ALA A 108 -5.57 0.78 -12.49
CA ALA A 108 -5.12 2.14 -12.79
C ALA A 108 -3.61 2.21 -13.11
N ILE A 109 -2.83 1.20 -12.72
CA ILE A 109 -1.38 1.15 -12.94
C ILE A 109 -1.10 0.64 -14.35
N LYS A 110 -0.95 1.56 -15.30
CA LYS A 110 -0.57 1.24 -16.69
C LYS A 110 0.89 0.84 -16.80
N ASP A 111 1.78 1.55 -16.10
CA ASP A 111 3.21 1.22 -16.02
C ASP A 111 3.56 0.64 -14.66
N LYS A 112 3.86 -0.67 -14.66
CA LYS A 112 4.19 -1.42 -13.44
C LYS A 112 5.62 -1.14 -12.95
N LYS A 113 6.49 -0.53 -13.77
CA LYS A 113 7.85 -0.15 -13.37
C LYS A 113 7.83 0.99 -12.34
N GLY A 114 6.89 1.93 -12.46
CA GLY A 114 6.77 3.08 -11.57
C GLY A 114 6.54 2.76 -10.09
N ILE A 115 6.14 1.53 -9.73
CA ILE A 115 6.02 1.09 -8.33
C ILE A 115 7.41 0.83 -7.71
N SER A 116 8.36 0.35 -8.52
CA SER A 116 9.70 -0.04 -8.09
C SER A 116 10.74 1.06 -8.31
N GLU A 117 10.42 2.09 -9.10
CA GLU A 117 11.40 3.11 -9.46
C GLU A 117 11.78 4.00 -8.26
N LYS A 118 13.10 4.11 -8.06
CA LYS A 118 13.72 4.96 -7.04
C LYS A 118 13.27 6.41 -7.25
N PRO A 119 13.09 7.21 -6.18
CA PRO A 119 13.00 8.65 -6.39
C PRO A 119 14.36 9.06 -6.97
N GLY A 120 14.34 9.73 -8.12
CA GLY A 120 15.53 10.31 -8.72
C GLY A 120 16.37 11.05 -7.67
N ARG A 121 17.68 10.86 -7.79
CA ARG A 121 18.67 11.68 -7.10
C ARG A 121 18.43 13.15 -7.45
#